data_AF-A0A9E3E189-F1
#
_entry.id   AF-A0A9E3E189-F1
#
_cell.length_a   1.000
_cell.length_b   1.000
_cell.length_c   1.000
_cell.angle_alpha   90.00
_cell.angle_beta   90.00
_cell.angle_gamma   90.00
#
_symmetry.space_group_name_H-M   'P 1'
#
loop_
_entity.id
_entity.type
_entity.pdbx_description
1 polymer ?
#
loop_
_entity_poly.entity_id
_entity_poly.type
_entity_poly.pdbx_seq_one_letter_code
_entity_poly.pdbx_strand_id
1 'polypeptide(L)'
;MMTNEREVEVTKHLTGTGEEHLAARMRLLEAEKQLTRRGDELARQRRELPWVAIEKEYVFDTPGGEKTLTELFDGRAQLLVYHFMFGPEWSEGCPLCSF
;
A
#
# COMPACT_ATOMS: atom_id res chain seq x y z
N MET A 1 -18.30 10.49 -51.14
CA MET A 1 -16.97 11.13 -51.16
C MET A 1 -17.12 12.36 -50.28
N MET A 2 -16.55 12.48 -49.07
CA MET A 2 -15.17 12.24 -48.66
C MET A 2 -15.10 11.74 -47.22
N THR A 3 -14.11 10.90 -46.97
CA THR A 3 -13.66 10.38 -45.68
C THR A 3 -13.18 11.51 -44.76
N ASN A 4 -13.43 11.39 -43.45
CA ASN A 4 -12.72 12.16 -42.43
C ASN A 4 -12.02 11.16 -41.50
N GLU A 5 -10.83 10.75 -41.92
CA GLU A 5 -9.90 10.00 -41.09
C GLU A 5 -9.34 10.99 -40.06
N ARG A 6 -9.73 10.83 -38.79
CA ARG A 6 -9.06 11.54 -37.70
C ARG A 6 -7.65 10.98 -37.58
N GLU A 7 -6.69 11.74 -38.06
CA GLU A 7 -5.27 11.50 -37.87
C GLU A 7 -4.98 11.48 -36.36
N VAL A 8 -4.67 10.30 -35.82
CA VAL A 8 -4.20 10.17 -34.43
C VAL A 8 -2.74 10.62 -34.43
N GLU A 9 -2.46 11.76 -33.82
CA GLU A 9 -1.10 12.26 -33.65
C GLU A 9 -0.33 11.31 -32.72
N VAL A 10 0.46 10.41 -33.30
CA VAL A 10 1.27 9.44 -32.56
C VAL A 10 2.45 10.20 -31.95
N THR A 11 2.46 10.35 -30.62
CA THR A 11 3.63 10.88 -29.90
C THR A 11 4.87 10.07 -30.25
N LYS A 12 5.88 10.73 -30.82
CA LYS A 12 7.16 10.10 -31.17
C LYS A 12 7.91 9.72 -29.90
N HIS A 13 7.85 8.45 -29.52
CA HIS A 13 8.62 7.93 -28.40
C HIS A 13 10.11 7.84 -28.75
N LEU A 14 10.97 8.08 -27.77
CA LEU A 14 12.40 7.77 -27.90
C LEU A 14 12.54 6.25 -28.01
N THR A 15 12.94 5.76 -29.16
CA THR A 15 13.23 4.35 -29.41
C THR A 15 14.74 4.11 -29.42
N GLY A 16 15.17 2.95 -28.96
CA GLY A 16 16.57 2.52 -28.94
C GLY A 16 16.68 1.02 -29.13
N THR A 17 17.90 0.54 -29.32
CA THR A 17 18.20 -0.90 -29.41
C THR A 17 18.05 -1.59 -28.05
N GLY A 18 18.02 -2.93 -28.06
CA GLY A 18 17.98 -3.72 -26.81
C GLY A 18 19.19 -3.45 -25.91
N GLU A 19 20.37 -3.25 -26.49
CA GLU A 19 21.61 -2.95 -25.74
C GLU A 19 21.57 -1.56 -25.09
N GLU A 20 21.12 -0.54 -25.85
CA GLU A 20 20.94 0.82 -25.33
C GLU A 20 19.93 0.86 -24.19
N HIS A 21 18.81 0.12 -24.35
CA HIS A 21 17.80 -0.02 -23.29
C HIS A 21 18.37 -0.70 -22.05
N LEU A 22 19.10 -1.80 -22.19
CA LEU A 22 19.70 -2.50 -21.06
C LEU A 22 20.69 -1.61 -20.30
N ALA A 23 21.56 -0.90 -21.03
CA ALA A 23 22.51 0.03 -20.43
C ALA A 23 21.80 1.17 -19.68
N ALA A 24 20.73 1.73 -20.26
CA ALA A 24 19.92 2.75 -19.59
C ALA A 24 19.19 2.20 -18.36
N ARG A 25 18.62 0.99 -18.45
CA ARG A 25 17.92 0.33 -17.34
C ARG A 25 18.85 0.04 -16.17
N MET A 26 20.08 -0.39 -16.43
CA MET A 26 21.06 -0.65 -15.37
C MET A 26 21.45 0.65 -14.63
N ARG A 27 21.55 1.77 -15.34
CA ARG A 27 21.76 3.08 -14.70
C ARG A 27 20.56 3.51 -13.85
N LEU A 28 19.34 3.32 -14.36
CA LEU A 28 18.12 3.62 -13.60
C LEU A 28 17.98 2.75 -12.35
N LEU A 29 18.30 1.46 -12.47
CA LEU A 29 18.20 0.50 -11.37
C LEU A 29 19.02 0.91 -10.15
N GLU A 30 20.15 1.57 -10.33
CA GLU A 30 20.92 2.09 -9.21
C GLU A 30 20.13 3.18 -8.46
N ALA A 31 19.53 4.14 -9.17
CA ALA A 31 18.70 5.16 -8.55
C ALA A 31 17.46 4.55 -7.84
N GLU A 32 16.83 3.54 -8.44
CA GLU A 32 15.70 2.81 -7.85
C GLU A 32 16.11 2.11 -6.55
N LYS A 33 17.26 1.44 -6.51
CA LYS A 33 17.78 0.79 -5.29
C LYS A 33 18.07 1.80 -4.19
N GLN A 34 18.60 2.97 -4.53
CA GLN A 34 18.82 4.03 -3.55
C GLN A 34 17.50 4.55 -2.98
N LEU A 35 16.46 4.69 -3.80
CA LEU A 35 15.13 5.05 -3.32
C LEU A 35 14.58 4.02 -2.33
N THR A 36 14.72 2.72 -2.62
CA THR A 36 14.32 1.64 -1.70
C THR A 36 15.02 1.78 -0.35
N ARG A 37 16.35 1.90 -0.34
CA ARG A 37 17.13 2.04 0.90
C ARG A 37 16.73 3.28 1.72
N ARG A 38 16.45 4.40 1.06
CA ARG A 38 15.94 5.61 1.72
C ARG A 38 14.55 5.39 2.32
N GLY A 39 13.70 4.62 1.65
CA GLY A 39 12.41 4.19 2.19
C GLY A 39 12.56 3.37 3.47
N ASP A 40 13.47 2.39 3.47
CA ASP A 40 13.75 1.55 4.64
C ASP A 40 14.26 2.37 5.83
N GLU A 41 15.16 3.30 5.57
CA GLU A 41 15.71 4.21 6.58
C GLU A 41 14.61 5.11 7.16
N LEU A 42 13.74 5.68 6.32
CA LEU A 42 12.60 6.47 6.80
C LEU A 42 11.62 5.61 7.62
N ALA A 43 11.39 4.37 7.23
CA ALA A 43 10.55 3.44 7.97
C ALA A 43 11.16 3.10 9.35
N ARG A 44 12.50 2.97 9.43
CA ARG A 44 13.22 2.81 10.70
C ARG A 44 13.04 4.04 11.59
N GLN A 45 13.29 5.23 11.07
CA GLN A 45 13.12 6.49 11.81
C GLN A 45 11.69 6.65 12.37
N ARG A 46 10.67 6.28 11.59
CA ARG A 46 9.27 6.29 12.05
C ARG A 46 9.00 5.36 13.23
N ARG A 47 9.63 4.18 13.25
CA ARG A 47 9.51 3.21 14.37
C ARG A 47 10.25 3.66 15.63
N GLU A 48 11.25 4.52 15.48
CA GLU A 48 12.05 5.09 16.57
C GLU A 48 11.44 6.36 17.18
N LEU A 49 10.36 6.89 16.60
CA LEU A 49 9.64 8.01 17.19
C LEU A 49 9.21 7.65 18.62
N PRO A 50 9.24 8.62 19.56
CA PRO A 50 8.79 8.40 20.92
C PRO A 50 7.37 7.83 20.95
N TRP A 51 7.20 6.78 21.75
CA TRP A 51 5.92 6.12 21.91
C TRP A 51 5.02 6.99 22.78
N VAL A 52 3.75 7.09 22.39
CA VAL A 52 2.72 7.76 23.18
C VAL A 52 1.89 6.69 23.87
N ALA A 53 1.75 6.80 25.19
CA ALA A 53 0.90 5.90 25.94
C ALA A 53 -0.56 6.05 25.49
N ILE A 54 -1.23 4.92 25.26
CA ILE A 54 -2.67 4.92 25.01
C ILE A 54 -3.36 5.01 26.36
N GLU A 55 -3.78 6.22 26.74
CA GLU A 55 -4.48 6.46 28.01
C GLU A 55 -5.98 6.16 27.90
N LYS A 56 -6.53 6.23 26.69
CA LYS A 56 -7.94 5.93 26.45
C LYS A 56 -8.18 4.44 26.57
N GLU A 57 -9.14 4.07 27.40
CA GLU A 57 -9.68 2.72 27.44
C GLU A 57 -10.56 2.47 26.21
N TYR A 58 -10.05 1.70 25.26
CA TYR A 58 -10.80 1.28 24.08
C TYR A 58 -11.48 -0.05 24.35
N VAL A 59 -12.78 -0.09 24.12
CA VAL A 59 -13.63 -1.28 24.20
C VAL A 59 -14.14 -1.61 22.80
N PHE A 60 -14.13 -2.90 22.46
CA PHE A 60 -14.51 -3.44 21.17
C PHE A 60 -15.55 -4.55 21.33
N ASP A 61 -16.51 -4.59 20.43
CA ASP A 61 -17.44 -5.71 20.31
C ASP A 61 -16.73 -6.94 19.73
N THR A 62 -16.91 -8.09 20.35
CA THR A 62 -16.42 -9.38 19.84
C THR A 62 -17.51 -10.43 19.92
N PRO A 63 -17.38 -11.58 19.21
CA PRO A 63 -18.34 -12.68 19.32
C PRO A 63 -18.50 -13.22 20.75
N GLY A 64 -17.51 -13.02 21.63
CA GLY A 64 -17.54 -13.44 23.03
C GLY A 64 -17.98 -12.34 24.01
N GLY A 65 -18.49 -11.22 23.52
CA GLY A 65 -18.79 -10.02 24.31
C GLY A 65 -17.74 -8.91 24.14
N GLU A 66 -17.85 -7.86 24.94
CA GLU A 66 -16.92 -6.72 24.90
C GLU A 66 -15.51 -7.13 25.36
N LYS A 67 -14.49 -6.55 24.71
CA LYS A 67 -13.07 -6.67 25.11
C LYS A 67 -12.36 -5.34 25.01
N THR A 68 -11.43 -5.11 25.93
CA THR A 68 -10.48 -3.99 25.86
C THR A 68 -9.40 -4.22 24.79
N LEU A 69 -8.72 -3.16 24.36
CA LEU A 69 -7.59 -3.26 23.41
C LEU A 69 -6.54 -4.28 23.87
N THR A 70 -6.20 -4.30 25.16
CA THR A 70 -5.20 -5.22 25.73
C THR A 70 -5.69 -6.66 25.70
N GLU A 71 -6.97 -6.91 25.97
CA GLU A 71 -7.54 -8.27 25.93
C GLU A 71 -7.61 -8.85 24.52
N LEU A 72 -7.62 -8.02 23.47
CA LEU A 72 -7.54 -8.48 22.08
C LEU A 72 -6.20 -9.17 21.77
N PHE A 73 -5.14 -8.89 22.52
CA PHE A 73 -3.85 -9.56 22.34
C PHE A 73 -3.86 -11.01 22.83
N ASP A 74 -4.78 -11.38 23.73
CA ASP A 74 -4.93 -12.75 24.23
C ASP A 74 -3.59 -13.38 24.68
N GLY A 75 -2.80 -12.60 25.45
CA GLY A 75 -1.48 -13.01 25.95
C GLY A 75 -0.34 -13.01 24.91
N ARG A 76 -0.58 -12.51 23.70
CA ARG A 76 0.43 -12.43 22.62
C ARG A 76 1.11 -11.08 22.60
N ALA A 77 2.31 -11.04 22.01
CA ALA A 77 3.08 -9.81 21.86
C ALA A 77 2.64 -8.95 20.65
N GLN A 78 1.80 -9.49 19.76
CA GLN A 78 1.40 -8.84 18.52
C GLN A 78 -0.09 -9.05 18.26
N LEU A 79 -0.73 -7.99 17.79
CA LEU A 79 -2.11 -7.98 17.31
C LEU A 79 -2.09 -7.69 15.80
N LEU A 80 -2.70 -8.57 15.01
CA LEU A 80 -2.94 -8.32 13.59
C LEU A 80 -4.32 -7.71 13.42
N VAL A 81 -4.39 -6.57 12.75
CA VAL A 81 -5.65 -5.88 12.46
C VAL A 81 -5.91 -5.97 10.97
N TYR A 82 -7.09 -6.50 10.63
CA TYR A 82 -7.57 -6.56 9.26
C TYR A 82 -8.75 -5.62 9.07
N HIS A 83 -8.62 -4.67 8.14
CA HIS A 83 -9.69 -3.72 7.85
C HIS A 83 -10.66 -4.34 6.86
N PHE A 84 -11.73 -4.93 7.38
CA PHE A 84 -12.83 -5.42 6.59
C PHE A 84 -13.84 -4.29 6.35
N MET A 85 -13.94 -3.83 5.10
CA MET A 85 -14.79 -2.71 4.73
C MET A 85 -16.15 -3.19 4.26
N PHE A 86 -17.21 -2.53 4.75
CA PHE A 86 -18.59 -2.77 4.37
C PHE A 86 -19.23 -1.44 3.96
N GLY A 87 -19.83 -1.41 2.76
CA GLY A 87 -20.58 -0.25 2.30
C GLY A 87 -21.95 -0.16 3.02
N PRO A 88 -22.54 1.04 3.18
CA PRO A 88 -23.81 1.19 3.90
C PRO A 88 -24.97 0.35 3.35
N GLU A 89 -24.97 0.09 2.04
CA GLU A 89 -26.02 -0.65 1.33
C GLU A 89 -25.58 -2.07 0.92
N TRP A 90 -24.43 -2.53 1.39
CA TRP A 90 -23.89 -3.83 0.96
C TRP A 90 -24.48 -4.96 1.80
N SER A 91 -24.63 -6.14 1.23
CA SER A 91 -24.99 -7.36 1.96
C SER A 91 -23.78 -8.27 2.22
N GLU A 92 -22.67 -8.00 1.54
CA GLU A 92 -21.41 -8.73 1.60
C GLU A 92 -20.23 -7.76 1.66
N GLY A 93 -19.07 -8.22 2.14
CA GLY A 93 -17.87 -7.40 2.25
C GLY A 93 -17.32 -6.94 0.90
N CYS A 94 -16.47 -5.91 0.93
CA CYS A 94 -15.73 -5.47 -0.26
C CYS A 94 -14.98 -6.65 -0.91
N PRO A 95 -15.18 -6.96 -2.20
CA PRO A 95 -14.50 -8.08 -2.85
C PRO A 95 -12.97 -8.01 -2.83
N LEU A 96 -12.40 -6.80 -2.70
CA LEU A 96 -10.95 -6.59 -2.55
C LEU A 96 -10.46 -6.75 -1.10
N CYS A 97 -11.38 -6.76 -0.13
CA CYS A 97 -11.09 -6.89 1.29
C CYS A 97 -11.71 -8.15 1.91
N SER A 98 -12.41 -9.00 1.17
CA SER A 98 -13.08 -10.18 1.73
C SER A 98 -12.54 -11.51 1.20
N PHE A 99 -11.75 -11.51 0.13
CA PHE A 99 -11.18 -12.70 -0.52
C PHE A 99 -9.69 -12.55 -0.77
#